data_AF-A0A1V5FSX5-F1
#
_entry.id   AF-A0A1V5FSX5-F1
#
_cell.length_a   1.000
_cell.length_b   1.000
_cell.length_c   1.000
_cell.angle_alpha   90.00
_cell.angle_beta   90.00
_cell.angle_gamma   90.00
#
_symmetry.space_group_name_H-M   'P 1'
#
loop_
_entity.id
_entity.type
_entity.pdbx_description
1 polymer ?
#
loop_
_entity_poly.entity_id
_entity_poly.type
_entity_poly.pdbx_seq_one_letter_code
_entity_poly.pdbx_strand_id
1 'polypeptide(L)'
;MAETLTLYSYWRSSAAYRVRIALNLKQLSYVTVPVHLLNNGGEQHADEYRELNPQESVPVLLDGARIFRQSMAIIEYLDEAYPGGASLLPSTARERARVRALAQTIASAQQLAGHAVPGAGFQLSGRRARTLVAALDHGGVSRTSGPARRQFLDGPLLRG
;
A
#
# COMPACT_ATOMS: atom_id res chain seq x y z
N MET A 1 -15.72 28.41 -15.10
CA MET A 1 -14.26 28.44 -14.89
C MET A 1 -13.85 26.99 -14.74
N ALA A 2 -12.89 26.50 -15.52
CA ALA A 2 -12.37 25.15 -15.29
C ALA A 2 -11.67 25.17 -13.93
N GLU A 3 -12.16 24.41 -12.96
CA GLU A 3 -11.55 24.35 -11.63
C GLU A 3 -10.23 23.57 -11.74
N THR A 4 -9.15 24.16 -11.21
CA THR A 4 -7.80 23.58 -11.33
C THR A 4 -7.61 22.49 -10.29
N LEU A 5 -7.23 21.29 -10.73
CA LEU A 5 -6.86 20.19 -9.84
C LEU A 5 -5.61 20.56 -9.03
N THR A 6 -5.64 20.33 -7.73
CA THR A 6 -4.49 20.58 -6.83
C THR A 6 -4.18 19.33 -6.01
N LEU A 7 -2.93 18.86 -6.07
CA LEU A 7 -2.47 17.67 -5.37
C LEU A 7 -1.48 18.04 -4.26
N TYR A 8 -1.87 17.79 -3.01
CA TYR A 8 -0.96 17.79 -1.88
C TYR A 8 -0.16 16.49 -1.88
N SER A 9 1.16 16.60 -2.05
CA SER A 9 2.03 15.45 -2.32
C SER A 9 3.38 15.57 -1.65
N TYR A 10 3.95 14.41 -1.29
CA TYR A 10 5.34 14.27 -0.92
C TYR A 10 6.06 13.38 -1.91
N TRP A 11 7.26 13.78 -2.35
CA TRP A 11 7.95 13.12 -3.46
C TRP A 11 8.29 11.64 -3.19
N ARG A 12 8.59 11.28 -1.93
CA ARG A 12 8.86 9.89 -1.48
C ARG A 12 7.61 9.12 -1.05
N SER A 13 6.43 9.72 -1.06
CA SER A 13 5.21 9.01 -0.70
C SER A 13 4.76 8.11 -1.85
N SER A 14 4.71 6.80 -1.59
CA SER A 14 4.17 5.80 -2.53
C SER A 14 2.69 6.04 -2.82
N ALA A 15 1.89 6.41 -1.81
CA ALA A 15 0.48 6.71 -1.98
C ALA A 15 0.28 7.94 -2.89
N ALA A 16 1.05 9.01 -2.68
CA ALA A 16 1.01 10.19 -3.55
C ALA A 16 1.58 9.91 -4.95
N TYR A 17 2.55 9.01 -5.07
CA TYR A 17 3.09 8.59 -6.35
C TYR A 17 2.04 7.90 -7.24
N ARG A 18 1.17 7.06 -6.68
CA ARG A 18 0.06 6.45 -7.44
C ARG A 18 -0.86 7.49 -8.06
N VAL A 19 -1.22 8.54 -7.31
CA VAL A 19 -2.08 9.62 -7.79
C VAL A 19 -1.40 10.44 -8.88
N ARG A 20 -0.09 10.74 -8.72
CA ARG A 20 0.71 11.38 -9.78
C ARG A 20 0.68 10.57 -11.06
N ILE A 21 0.89 9.25 -10.99
CA ILE A 21 0.81 8.38 -12.17
C ILE A 21 -0.58 8.46 -12.82
N ALA A 22 -1.65 8.36 -12.03
CA ALA A 22 -3.02 8.43 -12.56
C ALA A 22 -3.33 9.75 -13.28
N LEU A 23 -2.96 10.88 -12.68
CA LEU A 23 -3.13 12.21 -13.28
C LEU A 23 -2.38 12.32 -14.62
N ASN A 24 -1.15 11.82 -14.68
CA ASN A 24 -0.32 11.85 -15.89
C ASN A 24 -0.85 10.90 -16.98
N LEU A 25 -1.30 9.69 -16.63
CA LEU A 25 -1.93 8.75 -17.58
C LEU A 25 -3.23 9.31 -18.16
N LYS A 26 -4.00 10.05 -17.34
CA LYS A 26 -5.21 10.75 -17.76
C LYS A 26 -4.92 12.06 -18.50
N GLN A 27 -3.66 12.49 -18.57
CA GLN A 27 -3.23 13.77 -19.15
C GLN A 27 -3.94 15.00 -18.53
N LEU A 28 -4.24 14.93 -17.23
CA LEU A 28 -4.88 16.02 -16.50
C LEU A 28 -3.83 17.04 -16.05
N SER A 29 -4.12 18.32 -16.27
CA SER A 29 -3.32 19.42 -15.73
C SER A 29 -3.64 19.61 -14.25
N TYR A 30 -2.60 19.70 -13.41
CA TYR A 30 -2.77 19.88 -11.97
C TYR A 30 -1.60 20.67 -11.37
N VAL A 31 -1.86 21.34 -10.26
CA VAL A 31 -0.84 22.00 -9.43
C VAL A 31 -0.43 21.03 -8.32
N THR A 32 0.88 20.94 -8.04
CA THR A 32 1.37 20.17 -6.89
C THR A 32 1.69 21.11 -5.73
N VAL A 33 1.10 20.85 -4.57
CA VAL A 33 1.48 21.51 -3.31
C VAL A 33 2.35 20.53 -2.52
N PRO A 34 3.64 20.85 -2.29
CA PRO A 34 4.52 19.98 -1.53
C PRO A 34 4.10 19.96 -0.06
N VAL A 35 4.11 18.77 0.55
CA VAL A 35 3.96 18.57 1.99
C VAL A 35 5.11 17.69 2.45
N HIS A 36 6.02 18.24 3.25
CA HIS A 36 7.24 17.56 3.66
C HIS A 36 7.02 16.72 4.91
N LEU A 37 7.06 15.39 4.74
CA LEU A 37 6.69 14.47 5.84
C LEU A 37 7.72 14.35 6.97
N LEU A 38 8.92 14.92 6.80
CA LEU A 38 10.02 14.83 7.76
C LEU A 38 10.47 16.18 8.33
N ASN A 39 10.09 17.29 7.71
CA ASN A 39 10.57 18.60 8.13
C ASN A 39 9.71 19.07 9.30
N ASN A 40 10.32 19.70 10.30
CA ASN A 40 9.61 20.26 11.46
C ASN A 40 8.73 19.23 12.19
N GLY A 41 9.11 17.95 12.19
CA GLY A 41 8.32 16.86 12.76
C GLY A 41 7.22 16.30 11.83
N GLY A 42 7.08 16.86 10.62
CA GLY A 42 6.12 16.47 9.59
C GLY A 42 5.05 17.53 9.36
N GLU A 43 5.08 18.18 8.19
CA GLU A 43 4.13 19.25 7.85
C GLU A 43 2.67 18.78 7.80
N GLN A 44 2.44 17.48 7.61
CA GLN A 44 1.10 16.87 7.68
C GLN A 44 0.45 16.93 9.06
N HIS A 45 1.24 17.24 10.11
CA HIS A 45 0.75 17.41 11.48
C HIS A 45 0.44 18.87 11.83
N ALA A 46 0.67 19.83 10.92
CA ALA A 46 0.29 21.21 11.12
C ALA A 46 -1.23 21.37 11.17
N ASP A 47 -1.74 22.31 11.98
CA ASP A 47 -3.17 22.54 12.16
C ASP A 47 -3.90 22.81 10.84
N GLU A 48 -3.29 23.65 9.99
CA GLU A 48 -3.79 23.96 8.65
C GLU A 48 -3.97 22.70 7.77
N TYR A 49 -3.03 21.76 7.83
CA TYR A 49 -3.13 20.51 7.07
C TYR A 49 -4.10 19.52 7.72
N ARG A 50 -4.23 19.52 9.05
CA ARG A 50 -5.18 18.67 9.76
C ARG A 50 -6.63 19.05 9.45
N GLU A 51 -6.93 20.34 9.30
CA GLU A 51 -8.23 20.81 8.81
C GLU A 51 -8.53 20.27 7.41
N LEU A 52 -7.52 20.25 6.54
CA LEU A 52 -7.62 19.66 5.21
C LEU A 52 -7.76 18.13 5.25
N ASN A 53 -7.01 17.43 6.11
CA ASN A 53 -7.08 15.99 6.26
C ASN A 53 -6.83 15.57 7.72
N PRO A 54 -7.88 15.24 8.48
CA PRO A 54 -7.76 14.78 9.86
C PRO A 54 -6.96 13.48 10.02
N GLN A 55 -6.74 12.72 8.93
CA GLN A 55 -5.89 11.52 8.93
C GLN A 55 -4.40 11.86 8.79
N GLU A 56 -4.03 13.14 8.72
CA GLU A 56 -2.65 13.65 8.73
C GLU A 56 -1.74 12.91 7.76
N SER A 57 -2.23 12.70 6.54
CA SER A 57 -1.54 11.90 5.52
C SER A 57 -1.64 12.53 4.14
N VAL A 58 -0.66 12.19 3.29
CA VAL A 58 -0.68 12.48 1.86
C VAL A 58 -0.99 11.19 1.08
N PRO A 59 -1.67 11.26 -0.07
CA PRO A 59 -2.09 12.46 -0.79
C PRO A 59 -3.46 13.01 -0.38
N VAL A 60 -3.67 14.29 -0.68
CA VAL A 60 -4.99 14.93 -0.75
C VAL A 60 -5.14 15.58 -2.13
N LEU A 61 -6.25 15.35 -2.80
CA LEU A 61 -6.59 15.99 -4.07
C LEU A 61 -7.73 16.99 -3.86
N LEU A 62 -7.56 18.21 -4.35
CA LEU A 62 -8.63 19.16 -4.53
C LEU A 62 -9.09 19.16 -5.99
N ASP A 63 -10.39 19.11 -6.17
CA ASP A 63 -11.06 19.40 -7.43
C ASP A 63 -12.04 20.54 -7.17
N GLY A 64 -11.59 21.76 -7.47
CA GLY A 64 -12.21 22.99 -7.00
C GLY A 64 -12.35 23.04 -5.48
N ALA A 65 -13.59 23.15 -5.00
CA ALA A 65 -13.91 23.18 -3.58
C ALA A 65 -13.99 21.78 -2.92
N ARG A 66 -13.93 20.69 -3.70
CA ARG A 66 -14.09 19.33 -3.19
C ARG A 66 -12.76 18.73 -2.77
N ILE A 67 -12.73 18.10 -1.60
CA ILE A 67 -11.54 17.47 -1.01
C ILE A 67 -11.66 15.95 -1.10
N PHE A 68 -10.70 15.32 -1.77
CA PHE A 68 -10.59 13.87 -1.88
C PHE A 68 -9.34 13.36 -1.15
N ARG A 69 -9.50 12.28 -0.42
CA ARG A 69 -8.49 11.64 0.43
C ARG A 69 -8.39 10.17 0.04
N GLN A 70 -7.35 9.50 0.49
CA GLN A 70 -7.03 8.10 0.16
C GLN A 70 -6.67 7.90 -1.30
N SER A 71 -5.44 7.43 -1.55
CA SER A 71 -4.88 7.35 -2.91
C SER A 71 -5.74 6.51 -3.86
N MET A 72 -6.29 5.39 -3.40
CA MET A 72 -7.12 4.55 -4.27
C MET A 72 -8.48 5.19 -4.59
N ALA A 73 -9.14 5.82 -3.61
CA ALA A 73 -10.39 6.52 -3.86
C ALA A 73 -10.22 7.69 -4.82
N ILE A 74 -9.12 8.45 -4.69
CA ILE A 74 -8.75 9.52 -5.62
C ILE A 74 -8.59 8.98 -7.05
N ILE A 75 -7.93 7.83 -7.22
CA ILE A 75 -7.72 7.23 -8.55
C ILE A 75 -9.04 6.80 -9.19
N GLU A 76 -9.94 6.18 -8.42
CA GLU A 76 -11.27 5.81 -8.93
C GLU A 76 -12.08 7.05 -9.32
N TYR A 77 -12.05 8.10 -8.49
CA TYR A 77 -12.66 9.39 -8.81
C TYR A 77 -12.14 9.98 -10.12
N LEU A 78 -10.82 10.04 -10.30
CA LEU A 78 -10.21 10.54 -11.53
C LEU A 78 -10.60 9.71 -12.75
N ASP A 79 -10.79 8.40 -12.58
CA ASP A 79 -11.23 7.53 -13.67
C ASP A 79 -12.66 7.83 -14.12
N GLU A 80 -13.56 8.04 -13.16
CA GLU A 80 -15.00 8.24 -13.37
C GLU A 80 -15.35 9.68 -13.77
N ALA A 81 -14.72 10.69 -13.14
CA ALA A 81 -15.00 12.10 -13.40
C ALA A 81 -14.35 12.61 -14.70
N TYR A 82 -13.28 11.96 -15.17
CA TYR A 82 -12.52 12.37 -16.36
C TYR A 82 -12.42 11.22 -17.38
N PRO A 83 -13.52 10.90 -18.09
CA PRO A 83 -13.57 9.79 -19.04
C PRO A 83 -12.82 10.04 -20.35
N GLY A 84 -12.33 11.27 -20.61
CA GLY A 84 -11.65 11.64 -21.86
C GLY A 84 -10.20 11.15 -21.98
N GLY A 85 -9.57 10.75 -20.87
CA GLY A 85 -8.21 10.21 -20.85
C GLY A 85 -8.15 8.68 -20.84
N ALA A 86 -6.95 8.12 -20.70
CA ALA A 86 -6.77 6.67 -20.60
C ALA A 86 -7.62 6.05 -19.47
N SER A 87 -8.34 4.96 -19.74
CA SER A 87 -9.10 4.24 -18.71
C SER A 87 -8.14 3.59 -17.71
N LEU A 88 -8.27 3.90 -16.41
CA LEU A 88 -7.43 3.32 -15.35
C LEU A 88 -7.99 1.99 -14.86
N LEU A 89 -9.30 1.80 -15.01
CA LEU A 89 -9.98 0.56 -14.64
C LEU A 89 -10.59 -0.14 -15.86
N PRO A 90 -10.74 -1.47 -15.80
CA PRO A 90 -11.50 -2.22 -16.79
C PRO A 90 -12.99 -1.84 -16.80
N SER A 91 -13.68 -2.22 -17.88
CA SER A 91 -15.10 -1.89 -18.10
C SER A 91 -16.05 -2.77 -17.29
N THR A 92 -15.71 -4.03 -17.03
CA THR A 92 -16.62 -4.96 -16.35
C THR A 92 -16.44 -4.96 -14.83
N ALA A 93 -17.53 -5.14 -14.08
CA ALA A 93 -17.48 -5.19 -12.61
C ALA A 93 -16.56 -6.30 -12.08
N ARG A 94 -16.51 -7.45 -12.75
CA ARG A 94 -15.67 -8.60 -12.36
C ARG A 94 -14.18 -8.27 -12.50
N GLU A 95 -13.79 -7.61 -13.57
CA GLU A 95 -12.39 -7.22 -13.81
C GLU A 95 -11.99 -6.07 -12.88
N ARG A 96 -12.87 -5.09 -12.66
CA ARG A 96 -12.66 -4.02 -11.67
C ARG A 96 -12.40 -4.59 -10.28
N ALA A 97 -13.19 -5.59 -9.85
CA ALA A 97 -12.97 -6.25 -8.56
C ALA A 97 -11.59 -6.91 -8.47
N ARG A 98 -11.13 -7.59 -9.54
CA ARG A 98 -9.80 -8.19 -9.59
C ARG A 98 -8.68 -7.16 -9.49
N VAL A 99 -8.76 -6.06 -10.26
CA VAL A 99 -7.75 -4.99 -10.23
C VAL A 99 -7.73 -4.30 -8.87
N ARG A 100 -8.90 -4.00 -8.30
CA ARG A 100 -9.01 -3.40 -6.96
C ARG A 100 -8.38 -4.29 -5.89
N ALA A 101 -8.64 -5.60 -5.91
CA ALA A 101 -8.04 -6.52 -4.95
C ALA A 101 -6.51 -6.48 -4.99
N LEU A 102 -5.92 -6.54 -6.19
CA LEU A 102 -4.46 -6.46 -6.37
C LEU A 102 -3.90 -5.10 -5.90
N ALA A 103 -4.55 -4.00 -6.26
CA ALA A 103 -4.12 -2.66 -5.85
C ALA A 103 -4.20 -2.47 -4.33
N GLN A 104 -5.25 -3.01 -3.69
CA GLN A 104 -5.48 -2.91 -2.26
C GLN A 104 -4.50 -3.76 -1.43
N THR A 105 -4.04 -4.91 -1.96
CA THR A 105 -2.94 -5.68 -1.32
C THR A 105 -1.72 -4.80 -1.06
N ILE A 106 -1.39 -3.90 -2.00
CA ILE A 106 -0.26 -2.97 -1.87
C ILE A 106 -0.66 -1.72 -1.05
N ALA A 107 -1.88 -1.20 -1.22
CA ALA A 107 -2.38 -0.03 -0.50
C ALA A 107 -2.44 -0.25 1.02
N SER A 108 -3.14 -1.30 1.43
CA SER A 108 -3.42 -1.57 2.84
C SER A 108 -2.16 -1.97 3.61
N ALA A 109 -1.21 -2.67 2.98
CA ALA A 109 0.06 -3.02 3.61
C ALA A 109 0.92 -1.80 3.96
N GLN A 110 0.91 -0.76 3.10
CA GLN A 110 1.66 0.48 3.35
C GLN A 110 1.07 1.30 4.50
N GLN A 111 -0.24 1.21 4.70
CA GLN A 111 -0.91 1.95 5.76
C GLN A 111 -0.58 1.39 7.15
N LEU A 112 -0.40 0.06 7.28
CA LEU A 112 -0.01 -0.57 8.54
C LEU A 112 1.41 -0.17 8.98
N ALA A 113 2.34 0.00 8.03
CA ALA A 113 3.71 0.41 8.33
C ALA A 113 3.82 1.90 8.77
N GLY A 114 2.86 2.75 8.39
CA GLY A 114 2.86 4.18 8.71
C GLY A 114 2.22 4.54 10.07
N HIS A 115 1.39 3.65 10.64
CA HIS A 115 0.70 3.87 11.91
C HIS A 115 1.37 3.16 13.09
N ALA A 116 2.70 3.06 13.11
CA ALA A 116 3.39 2.68 14.34
C ALA A 116 3.11 3.74 15.41
N VAL A 117 2.18 3.42 16.32
CA VAL A 117 1.75 4.29 17.42
C VAL A 117 2.97 4.64 18.28
N PRO A 118 3.37 5.93 18.36
CA PRO A 118 4.39 6.35 19.31
C PRO A 118 3.88 6.06 20.73
N GLY A 119 4.54 5.16 21.45
CA GLY A 119 4.16 4.78 22.83
C GLY A 119 3.42 3.45 22.96
N ALA A 120 3.11 2.74 21.87
CA ALA A 120 2.81 1.32 21.96
C ALA A 120 4.14 0.57 22.17
N GLY A 121 4.62 0.59 23.41
CA GLY A 121 5.66 -0.31 23.88
C GLY A 121 5.17 -1.73 23.65
N PHE A 122 5.51 -2.30 22.50
CA PHE A 122 5.44 -3.74 22.29
C PHE A 122 6.60 -4.35 23.08
N GLN A 123 6.48 -4.28 24.41
CA GLN A 123 7.21 -5.16 25.30
C GLN A 123 6.75 -6.56 24.94
N LEU A 124 7.59 -7.29 24.22
CA LEU A 124 7.58 -8.75 24.20
C LEU A 124 7.94 -9.24 25.61
N SER A 125 7.03 -9.02 26.57
CA SER A 125 7.08 -9.68 27.86
C SER A 125 6.52 -11.08 27.66
N GLY A 126 7.41 -12.07 27.72
CA GLY A 126 7.06 -13.47 27.82
C GLY A 126 7.72 -14.33 26.75
N ARG A 127 8.84 -14.97 27.14
CA ARG A 127 9.50 -16.23 26.70
C ARG A 127 9.30 -16.87 25.31
N ARG A 128 8.50 -16.33 24.38
CA ARG A 128 8.23 -16.88 23.05
C ARG A 128 8.94 -16.14 21.91
N ALA A 129 9.76 -15.13 22.21
CA ALA A 129 10.57 -14.41 21.22
C ALA A 129 11.91 -15.09 20.88
N ARG A 130 12.31 -16.15 21.62
CA ARG A 130 13.59 -16.84 21.38
C ARG A 130 13.54 -17.92 20.30
N THR A 131 12.36 -18.35 19.86
CA THR A 131 12.26 -19.49 18.93
C THR A 131 12.38 -19.08 17.46
N LEU A 132 12.09 -17.82 17.08
CA LEU A 132 12.08 -17.43 15.67
C LEU A 132 13.42 -16.88 15.16
N VAL A 133 14.25 -16.31 16.03
CA VAL A 133 15.61 -15.84 15.65
C VAL A 133 16.61 -17.00 15.57
N ALA A 134 16.44 -18.06 16.38
CA ALA A 134 17.33 -19.23 16.34
C ALA A 134 17.08 -20.17 15.13
N ALA A 135 15.93 -20.07 14.47
CA ALA A 135 15.58 -20.93 13.33
C ALA A 135 16.14 -20.44 11.98
N LEU A 136 16.76 -19.25 11.94
CA LEU A 136 17.33 -18.67 10.72
C LEU A 136 18.87 -18.70 10.67
N ASP A 137 19.54 -19.11 11.75
CA ASP A 137 21.01 -19.06 11.86
C ASP A 137 21.71 -20.40 11.58
N HIS A 138 20.97 -21.46 11.25
CA HIS A 138 21.53 -22.78 10.93
C HIS A 138 21.11 -23.29 9.55
N GLY A 139 21.34 -22.47 8.53
CA GLY A 139 21.42 -22.89 7.12
C GLY A 139 22.86 -23.22 6.72
N GLY A 140 23.49 -24.19 7.39
CA GLY A 140 24.84 -24.67 7.07
C GLY A 140 24.80 -26.04 6.38
N VAL A 141 25.06 -26.06 5.08
CA VAL A 141 25.17 -27.26 4.24
C VAL A 141 26.39 -28.09 4.66
N SER A 142 26.23 -29.41 4.92
CA SER A 142 27.16 -30.43 4.41
C SER A 142 26.70 -31.88 4.59
N ARG A 143 26.99 -32.65 3.55
CA ARG A 143 26.74 -34.08 3.30
C ARG A 143 27.81 -34.94 3.99
N THR A 144 27.44 -36.12 4.51
CA THR A 144 28.23 -37.38 4.49
C THR A 144 27.29 -38.55 4.88
N SER A 145 26.93 -39.42 3.91
CA SER A 145 27.37 -40.83 3.75
C SER A 145 26.54 -41.88 4.52
N GLY A 146 25.83 -42.76 3.79
CA GLY A 146 25.00 -43.88 4.29
C GLY A 146 25.78 -45.10 4.84
N PRO A 147 25.24 -46.35 4.90
CA PRO A 147 24.06 -46.89 4.20
C PRO A 147 23.06 -47.76 5.02
N ALA A 148 21.93 -48.06 4.36
CA ALA A 148 21.10 -49.28 4.42
C ALA A 148 20.29 -49.64 5.70
N ARG A 149 18.94 -49.63 5.55
CA ARG A 149 18.16 -50.87 5.33
C ARG A 149 16.76 -50.56 4.77
N ARG A 150 16.45 -51.21 3.64
CA ARG A 150 15.13 -51.32 3.03
C ARG A 150 14.23 -52.20 3.89
N GLN A 151 12.95 -51.84 3.98
CA GLN A 151 11.81 -52.67 3.59
C GLN A 151 10.54 -51.92 4.00
N PHE A 152 9.67 -51.58 3.06
CA PHE A 152 8.24 -51.85 3.17
C PHE A 152 7.60 -51.70 1.79
N LEU A 153 7.11 -52.83 1.29
CA LEU A 153 6.37 -53.00 0.05
C LEU A 153 4.93 -52.52 0.24
N ASP A 154 4.41 -51.86 -0.80
CA ASP A 154 3.06 -51.88 -1.37
C ASP A 154 1.82 -52.04 -0.45
N GLY A 155 0.92 -51.06 -0.54
CA GLY A 155 -0.48 -51.17 -0.16
C GLY A 155 -1.37 -50.28 -1.05
N PRO A 156 -2.59 -50.70 -1.43
CA PRO A 156 -3.14 -50.42 -2.74
C PRO A 156 -4.12 -49.23 -2.82
N LEU A 157 -4.17 -48.65 -4.01
CA LEU A 157 -5.20 -47.74 -4.50
C LEU A 157 -6.55 -48.47 -4.57
N LEU A 158 -7.59 -47.90 -3.95
CA LEU A 158 -8.98 -48.28 -4.21
C LEU A 158 -9.76 -47.09 -4.73
N ARG A 159 -10.37 -47.33 -5.90
CA ARG A 159 -11.35 -46.49 -6.60
C ARG A 159 -12.65 -46.41 -5.81
N GLY A 160 -13.32 -45.27 -5.95
CA GLY A 160 -14.76 -45.07 -5.81
C GLY A 160 -15.17 -43.98 -6.77
#